data_AF-M5AE02-F1
#
_entry.id   AF-M5AE02-F1
#
_cell.length_a   1.000
_cell.length_b   1.000
_cell.length_c   1.000
_cell.angle_alpha   90.00
_cell.angle_beta   90.00
_cell.angle_gamma   90.00
#
_symmetry.space_group_name_H-M   'P 1'
#
loop_
_entity.id
_entity.type
_entity.pdbx_description
1 polymer ?
#
loop_
_entity_poly.entity_id
_entity_poly.type
_entity_poly.pdbx_seq_one_letter_code
_entity_poly.pdbx_strand_id
1 'polypeptide(L)'
;MLIAAHMSGLIDASEATRGLDYRCPACQQPVVLRHGSQIPPYFAHHPQAPCHLAGEGETRQHLLGKRQLATFFSDWGPVTLERILPAIQQRADGWLDLPQPVALEFQCSPISREAVAQRTAGYQRIACYPFWLLGSRYAQQKLNWRLIERFACWLTGWDLCLLFWEVDQNRLRVAHHLRQTATGAYINETAWVTTLSELVAGPTPCTTVVRNPGQKQYRSYLNQVLRRATPTLRPIQEALYLTGHQVTGFPDCLMTTTLTAPIFGQGLILWRIVLTTWIEEQADMTFLTLAELSQRALLLVNGRTTAVRFDGRSAFRQEQRKLLTLLTQAGILRPTTQGWRVYGHLKWSRDYADWLENDEKNGC
;
A
#
# COMPACT_ATOMS: atom_id res chain seq x y z
N MET A 1 8.11 26.08 8.08
CA MET A 1 7.02 25.95 9.04
C MET A 1 6.15 27.19 8.91
N LEU A 2 4.83 27.04 8.95
CA LEU A 2 3.85 28.10 8.82
C LEU A 2 3.57 28.83 10.15
N ILE A 3 3.76 28.16 11.29
CA ILE A 3 3.44 28.73 12.61
C ILE A 3 4.70 28.97 13.43
N ALA A 4 4.81 30.10 14.14
CA ALA A 4 5.83 30.35 15.15
C ALA A 4 5.23 30.91 16.45
N ALA A 5 6.03 30.96 17.52
CA ALA A 5 5.67 31.62 18.77
C ALA A 5 6.25 33.06 18.78
N HIS A 6 5.45 34.02 19.21
CA HIS A 6 5.83 35.42 19.39
C HIS A 6 5.00 36.05 20.53
N MET A 7 5.66 36.69 21.51
CA MET A 7 5.17 37.48 22.68
C MET A 7 3.81 37.12 23.33
N SER A 8 2.73 37.06 22.56
CA SER A 8 1.34 36.85 22.94
C SER A 8 0.75 35.49 22.53
N GLY A 9 1.48 34.64 21.81
CA GLY A 9 0.99 33.31 21.42
C GLY A 9 1.60 32.75 20.15
N LEU A 10 0.84 31.91 19.45
CA LEU A 10 1.21 31.38 18.14
C LEU A 10 0.76 32.36 17.05
N ILE A 11 1.58 32.51 16.00
CA ILE A 11 1.33 33.40 14.87
C ILE A 11 1.58 32.67 13.54
N ASP A 12 0.71 32.90 12.57
CA ASP A 12 0.90 32.45 11.20
C ASP A 12 1.92 33.36 10.49
N ALA A 13 2.84 32.77 9.74
CA ALA A 13 3.82 33.48 8.93
C ALA A 13 3.19 34.51 7.95
N SER A 14 1.94 34.32 7.50
CA SER A 14 1.25 35.31 6.65
C SER A 14 0.87 36.60 7.38
N GLU A 15 0.78 36.56 8.71
CA GLU A 15 0.46 37.71 9.56
C GLU A 15 1.72 38.26 10.27
N ALA A 16 2.85 37.59 10.08
CA ALA A 16 4.10 37.92 10.74
C ALA A 16 4.83 39.09 10.06
N THR A 17 5.44 39.95 10.87
CA THR A 17 6.27 41.09 10.42
C THR A 17 7.76 40.74 10.49
N ARG A 18 8.55 41.16 9.48
CA ARG A 18 10.02 40.95 9.47
C ARG A 18 10.71 41.72 10.60
N GLY A 19 11.82 41.19 11.10
CA GLY A 19 12.66 41.83 12.11
C GLY A 19 12.20 41.63 13.55
N LEU A 20 11.11 40.90 13.78
CA LEU A 20 10.66 40.50 15.12
C LEU A 20 11.26 39.16 15.54
N ASP A 21 11.27 38.91 16.86
CA ASP A 21 11.82 37.71 17.48
C ASP A 21 10.80 36.57 17.51
N TYR A 22 10.91 35.65 16.54
CA TYR A 22 10.09 34.45 16.47
C TYR A 22 10.84 33.23 17.00
N ARG A 23 10.10 32.33 17.65
CA ARG A 23 10.63 31.05 18.14
C ARG A 23 9.87 29.88 17.59
N CYS A 24 10.57 28.78 17.34
CA CYS A 24 9.91 27.52 17.01
C CYS A 24 9.11 27.03 18.22
N PRO A 25 7.80 26.75 18.10
CA PRO A 25 7.00 26.30 19.25
C PRO A 25 7.42 24.91 19.76
N ALA A 26 8.18 24.14 18.97
CA ALA A 26 8.66 22.80 19.32
C ALA A 26 9.96 22.79 20.12
N CYS A 27 10.96 23.56 19.70
CA CYS A 27 12.29 23.55 20.32
C CYS A 27 12.68 24.88 20.98
N GLN A 28 11.83 25.91 20.88
CA GLN A 28 12.04 27.26 21.39
C GLN A 28 13.26 28.01 20.80
N GLN A 29 13.92 27.41 19.81
CA GLN A 29 15.03 28.04 19.10
C GLN A 29 14.55 29.18 18.20
N PRO A 30 15.36 30.23 17.99
CA PRO A 30 15.03 31.33 17.08
C PRO A 30 14.76 30.83 15.65
N VAL A 31 13.74 31.40 15.02
CA VAL A 31 13.42 31.17 13.61
C VAL A 31 13.29 32.49 12.86
N VAL A 32 13.65 32.48 11.58
CA VAL A 32 13.62 33.67 10.74
C VAL A 32 12.40 33.61 9.82
N LEU A 33 11.62 34.69 9.81
CA LEU A 33 10.56 34.87 8.82
C LEU A 33 11.18 35.05 7.43
N ARG A 34 10.91 34.10 6.53
CA ARG A 34 11.25 34.16 5.12
C ARG A 34 10.00 34.56 4.35
N HIS A 35 10.13 35.60 3.54
CA HIS A 35 9.06 36.10 2.68
C HIS A 35 9.67 36.39 1.32
N GLY A 36 9.36 35.58 0.31
CA GLY A 36 9.84 35.77 -1.06
C GLY A 36 8.67 36.01 -2.01
N SER A 37 8.93 36.55 -3.19
CA SER A 37 7.88 36.80 -4.20
C SER A 37 7.22 35.52 -4.74
N GLN A 38 7.91 34.38 -4.66
CA GLN A 38 7.45 33.11 -5.24
C GLN A 38 7.03 32.06 -4.20
N ILE A 39 7.40 32.23 -2.93
CA ILE A 39 7.16 31.24 -1.86
C ILE A 39 6.30 31.90 -0.79
N PRO A 40 5.19 31.27 -0.36
CA PRO A 40 4.38 31.78 0.74
C PRO A 40 5.26 32.07 1.97
N PRO A 41 4.96 33.13 2.75
CA PRO A 41 5.66 33.39 4.00
C PRO A 41 5.78 32.12 4.86
N TYR A 42 6.99 31.90 5.40
CA TYR A 42 7.27 30.76 6.28
C TYR A 42 8.41 31.09 7.24
N PHE A 43 8.44 30.40 8.37
CA PHE A 43 9.56 30.44 9.31
C PHE A 43 10.57 29.32 8.99
N ALA A 44 11.85 29.68 9.07
CA ALA A 44 12.98 28.77 8.87
C ALA A 44 13.90 28.77 10.09
N HIS A 45 14.37 27.59 10.49
CA HIS A 45 15.46 27.47 11.44
C HIS A 45 16.79 27.89 10.79
N HIS A 46 17.74 28.32 11.62
CA HIS A 46 19.13 28.41 11.16
C HIS A 46 19.69 27.00 10.92
N PRO A 47 20.55 26.79 9.89
CA PRO A 47 21.13 25.47 9.60
C PRO A 47 21.85 24.82 10.79
N GLN A 48 22.36 25.63 11.72
CA GLN A 48 23.09 25.18 12.92
C GLN A 48 22.18 24.92 14.14
N ALA A 49 20.87 25.11 14.02
CA ALA A 49 19.90 24.92 15.10
C ALA A 49 18.87 23.84 14.72
N PRO A 50 19.27 22.55 14.70
CA PRO A 50 18.36 21.47 14.34
C PRO A 50 17.23 21.35 15.37
N CYS A 51 16.00 21.24 14.89
CA CYS A 51 14.84 20.96 15.73
C CYS A 51 14.55 19.46 15.70
N HIS A 52 14.35 18.87 16.89
CA HIS A 52 14.05 17.44 17.03
C HIS A 52 12.67 17.06 16.47
N LEU A 53 11.77 18.04 16.31
CA LEU A 53 10.49 17.92 15.59
C LEU A 53 10.52 18.60 14.22
N ALA A 54 11.72 18.92 13.70
CA ALA A 54 11.82 19.34 12.31
C ALA A 54 11.33 18.21 11.41
N GLY A 55 10.27 18.49 10.67
CA GLY A 55 9.85 17.65 9.55
C GLY A 55 10.81 17.81 8.37
N GLU A 56 10.30 17.44 7.20
CA GLU A 56 11.03 17.58 5.94
C GLU A 56 11.38 19.05 5.65
N GLY A 57 12.36 19.26 4.77
CA GLY A 57 12.65 20.59 4.25
C GLY A 57 11.39 21.23 3.65
N GLU A 58 11.07 22.44 4.10
CA GLU A 58 9.86 23.15 3.72
C GLU A 58 10.02 23.68 2.29
N THR A 59 9.35 23.04 1.33
CA THR A 59 9.29 23.50 -0.06
C THR A 59 8.06 24.37 -0.30
N ARG A 60 8.05 25.17 -1.38
CA ARG A 60 6.87 25.93 -1.83
C ARG A 60 5.64 25.03 -1.92
N GLN A 61 5.80 23.85 -2.51
CA GLN A 61 4.73 22.87 -2.67
C GLN A 61 4.19 22.42 -1.31
N HIS A 62 5.07 22.10 -0.37
CA HIS A 62 4.68 21.66 0.96
C HIS A 62 3.88 22.74 1.70
N LEU A 63 4.41 23.98 1.74
CA LEU A 63 3.75 25.11 2.40
C LEU A 63 2.39 25.44 1.79
N LEU A 64 2.29 25.49 0.46
CA LEU A 64 1.04 25.75 -0.25
C LEU A 64 0.03 24.63 -0.02
N GLY A 65 0.47 23.36 -0.14
CA GLY A 65 -0.40 22.21 0.05
C GLY A 65 -0.97 22.12 1.47
N LYS A 66 -0.19 22.43 2.52
CA LYS A 66 -0.73 22.49 3.90
C LYS A 66 -1.88 23.49 4.03
N ARG A 67 -1.71 24.70 3.48
CA ARG A 67 -2.77 25.73 3.50
C ARG A 67 -4.00 25.28 2.71
N GLN A 68 -3.80 24.75 1.51
CA GLN A 68 -4.89 24.23 0.67
C GLN A 68 -5.65 23.11 1.37
N LEU A 69 -4.95 22.18 2.02
CA LEU A 69 -5.56 21.10 2.79
C LEU A 69 -6.32 21.63 4.00
N ALA A 70 -5.78 22.62 4.72
CA ALA A 70 -6.53 23.28 5.79
C ALA A 70 -7.83 23.91 5.29
N THR A 71 -7.82 24.55 4.12
CA THR A 71 -9.06 25.05 3.48
C THR A 71 -9.98 23.91 3.06
N PHE A 72 -9.48 22.87 2.38
CA PHE A 72 -10.29 21.76 1.88
C PHE A 72 -11.02 21.01 2.99
N PHE A 73 -10.39 20.83 4.15
CA PHE A 73 -10.98 20.13 5.29
C PHE A 73 -11.76 21.04 6.25
N SER A 74 -11.87 22.35 5.98
CA SER A 74 -12.49 23.31 6.89
C SER A 74 -13.99 23.07 7.13
N ASP A 75 -14.67 22.40 6.21
CA ASP A 75 -16.09 22.02 6.36
C ASP A 75 -16.32 21.02 7.51
N TRP A 76 -15.31 20.25 7.93
CA TRP A 76 -15.38 19.43 9.15
C TRP A 76 -15.12 20.24 10.42
N GLY A 77 -14.48 21.40 10.32
CA GLY A 77 -14.16 22.28 11.44
C GLY A 77 -12.85 23.05 11.25
N PRO A 78 -12.52 23.96 12.17
CA PRO A 78 -11.27 24.73 12.10
C PRO A 78 -10.03 23.82 12.09
N VAL A 79 -9.19 23.98 11.07
CA VAL A 79 -7.93 23.23 10.97
C VAL A 79 -6.80 24.04 11.64
N THR A 80 -6.22 23.49 12.70
CA THR A 80 -5.03 24.06 13.33
C THR A 80 -3.78 23.58 12.58
N LEU A 81 -3.10 24.50 11.89
CA LEU A 81 -1.85 24.20 11.20
C LEU A 81 -0.71 23.91 12.19
N GLU A 82 0.13 22.94 11.83
CA GLU A 82 1.39 22.63 12.53
C GLU A 82 1.25 22.38 14.05
N ARG A 83 0.14 21.73 14.44
CA ARG A 83 -0.17 21.40 15.83
C ARG A 83 0.91 20.49 16.42
N ILE A 84 1.55 20.97 17.49
CA ILE A 84 2.48 20.17 18.29
C ILE A 84 1.69 19.27 19.23
N LEU A 85 2.11 18.01 19.29
CA LEU A 85 1.51 16.95 20.10
C LEU A 85 2.59 16.38 21.03
N PRO A 86 2.86 17.03 22.17
CA PRO A 86 3.98 16.65 23.05
C PRO A 86 3.91 15.21 23.56
N ALA A 87 2.70 14.72 23.85
CA ALA A 87 2.46 13.36 24.34
C ALA A 87 2.99 12.26 23.41
N ILE A 88 3.15 12.56 22.12
CA ILE A 88 3.66 11.63 21.12
C ILE A 88 4.92 12.15 20.42
N GLN A 89 5.43 13.31 20.84
CA GLN A 89 6.57 14.00 20.23
C GLN A 89 6.42 14.11 18.71
N GLN A 90 5.26 14.58 18.26
CA GLN A 90 4.97 14.78 16.84
C GLN A 90 4.41 16.18 16.58
N ARG A 91 4.45 16.56 15.30
CA ARG A 91 3.78 17.75 14.78
C ARG A 91 2.90 17.32 13.60
N ALA A 92 1.60 17.51 13.72
CA ALA A 92 0.66 17.30 12.61
C ALA A 92 0.71 18.51 11.68
N ASP A 93 0.69 18.31 10.36
CA ASP A 93 0.68 19.44 9.43
C ASP A 93 -0.64 20.22 9.49
N GLY A 94 -1.74 19.51 9.73
CA GLY A 94 -3.04 20.06 10.11
C GLY A 94 -3.70 19.20 11.18
N TRP A 95 -4.48 19.83 12.06
CA TRP A 95 -5.21 19.16 13.14
C TRP A 95 -6.66 19.60 13.18
N LEU A 96 -7.56 18.62 13.19
CA LEU A 96 -9.00 18.80 13.34
C LEU A 96 -9.44 18.24 14.69
N ASP A 97 -10.08 19.09 15.49
CA ASP A 97 -10.58 18.73 16.82
C ASP A 97 -12.02 18.18 16.73
N LEU A 98 -12.13 16.96 16.22
CA LEU A 98 -13.38 16.20 16.10
C LEU A 98 -13.51 15.22 17.27
N PRO A 99 -14.71 14.64 17.54
CA PRO A 99 -14.87 13.61 18.57
C PRO A 99 -13.84 12.47 18.46
N GLN A 100 -13.50 12.09 17.23
CA GLN A 100 -12.24 11.40 16.93
C GLN A 100 -11.32 12.39 16.20
N PRO A 101 -10.23 12.88 16.83
CA PRO A 101 -9.36 13.84 16.19
C PRO A 101 -8.75 13.31 14.90
N VAL A 102 -8.50 14.20 13.95
CA VAL A 102 -7.87 13.86 12.67
C VAL A 102 -6.58 14.68 12.51
N ALA A 103 -5.48 13.99 12.27
CA ALA A 103 -4.20 14.60 11.91
C ALA A 103 -4.01 14.50 10.40
N LEU A 104 -3.93 15.65 9.73
CA LEU A 104 -3.54 15.74 8.32
C LEU A 104 -2.02 15.67 8.23
N GLU A 105 -1.51 14.78 7.40
CA GLU A 105 -0.09 14.55 7.16
C GLU A 105 0.21 14.73 5.67
N PHE A 106 0.87 15.82 5.28
CA PHE A 106 1.13 16.11 3.87
C PHE A 106 2.57 15.77 3.50
N GLN A 107 2.74 14.66 2.79
CA GLN A 107 4.04 14.04 2.58
C GLN A 107 4.55 14.29 1.14
N CYS A 108 5.54 15.18 0.99
CA CYS A 108 6.10 15.56 -0.32
C CYS A 108 7.46 14.91 -0.61
N SER A 109 8.30 14.72 0.40
CA SER A 109 9.65 14.18 0.27
C SER A 109 9.71 12.68 0.64
N PRO A 110 10.80 11.95 0.35
CA PRO A 110 10.95 10.57 0.77
C PRO A 110 10.95 10.40 2.30
N ILE A 111 10.10 9.53 2.82
CA ILE A 111 10.08 9.08 4.22
C ILE A 111 10.24 7.55 4.27
N SER A 112 10.90 7.01 5.31
CA SER A 112 11.04 5.56 5.45
C SER A 112 9.72 4.90 5.88
N ARG A 113 9.61 3.58 5.70
CA ARG A 113 8.45 2.82 6.18
C ARG A 113 8.35 2.90 7.70
N GLU A 114 9.48 2.81 8.38
CA GLU A 114 9.61 2.82 9.84
C GLU A 114 9.14 4.16 10.40
N ALA A 115 9.51 5.28 9.76
CA ALA A 115 9.07 6.60 10.18
C ALA A 115 7.56 6.81 9.96
N VAL A 116 6.99 6.32 8.84
CA VAL A 116 5.53 6.34 8.64
C VAL A 116 4.82 5.50 9.70
N ALA A 117 5.35 4.31 10.03
CA ALA A 117 4.80 3.44 11.06
C ALA A 117 4.86 4.08 12.45
N GLN A 118 5.99 4.66 12.82
CA GLN A 118 6.17 5.36 14.10
C GLN A 118 5.19 6.53 14.23
N ARG A 119 5.08 7.38 13.20
CA ARG A 119 4.18 8.53 13.18
C ARG A 119 2.71 8.11 13.27
N THR A 120 2.33 7.11 12.47
CA THR A 120 0.97 6.53 12.49
C THR A 120 0.63 5.96 13.86
N ALA A 121 1.54 5.18 14.47
CA ALA A 121 1.35 4.61 15.79
C ALA A 121 1.25 5.69 16.88
N GLY A 122 1.99 6.80 16.76
CA GLY A 122 1.83 7.94 17.65
C GLY A 122 0.43 8.53 17.62
N TYR A 123 -0.13 8.80 16.43
CA TYR A 123 -1.50 9.29 16.33
C TYR A 123 -2.52 8.31 16.92
N GLN A 124 -2.37 7.02 16.62
CA GLN A 124 -3.27 5.99 17.15
C GLN A 124 -3.22 5.90 18.68
N ARG A 125 -2.06 6.10 19.32
CA ARG A 125 -1.92 6.12 20.79
C ARG A 125 -2.75 7.19 21.48
N ILE A 126 -3.06 8.30 20.79
CA ILE A 126 -3.90 9.37 21.30
C ILE A 126 -5.30 9.36 20.68
N ALA A 127 -5.75 8.19 20.20
CA ALA A 127 -7.04 8.00 19.53
C ALA A 127 -7.28 8.90 18.31
N CYS A 128 -6.21 9.42 17.69
CA CYS A 128 -6.27 10.26 16.52
C CYS A 128 -6.18 9.43 15.24
N TYR A 129 -6.99 9.76 14.24
CA TYR A 129 -6.91 9.17 12.90
C TYR A 129 -5.84 9.89 12.06
N PRO A 130 -4.81 9.18 11.55
CA PRO A 130 -3.77 9.77 10.71
C PRO A 130 -4.18 9.78 9.23
N PHE A 131 -4.46 10.96 8.69
CA PHE A 131 -4.87 11.18 7.31
C PHE A 131 -3.65 11.55 6.44
N TRP A 132 -2.99 10.54 5.88
CA TRP A 132 -1.83 10.71 5.00
C TRP A 132 -2.24 11.15 3.59
N LEU A 133 -1.68 12.27 3.13
CA LEU A 133 -1.89 12.88 1.82
C LEU A 133 -0.55 13.01 1.10
N LEU A 134 -0.46 12.50 -0.12
CA LEU A 134 0.80 12.36 -0.84
C LEU A 134 0.98 13.47 -1.89
N GLY A 135 2.15 14.12 -1.91
CA GLY A 135 2.48 15.15 -2.88
C GLY A 135 2.88 14.61 -4.27
N SER A 136 3.19 15.52 -5.20
CA SER A 136 3.43 15.21 -6.62
C SER A 136 4.54 14.17 -6.86
N ARG A 137 5.60 14.17 -6.04
CA ARG A 137 6.70 13.19 -6.12
C ARG A 137 6.20 11.76 -5.97
N TYR A 138 5.20 11.53 -5.13
CA TYR A 138 4.57 10.21 -4.98
C TYR A 138 3.54 9.96 -6.08
N ALA A 139 2.82 11.00 -6.51
CA ALA A 139 1.83 10.88 -7.57
C ALA A 139 2.45 10.41 -8.92
N GLN A 140 3.71 10.77 -9.18
CA GLN A 140 4.47 10.36 -10.37
C GLN A 140 5.03 8.93 -10.29
N GLN A 141 5.00 8.29 -9.11
CA GLN A 141 5.51 6.92 -8.96
C GLN A 141 4.52 5.91 -9.52
N LYS A 142 5.04 4.86 -10.18
CA LYS A 142 4.22 3.69 -10.49
C LYS A 142 3.76 3.03 -9.20
N LEU A 143 2.50 2.58 -9.19
CA LEU A 143 1.94 1.84 -8.08
C LEU A 143 2.79 0.58 -7.80
N ASN A 144 3.24 0.45 -6.56
CA ASN A 144 4.08 -0.65 -6.13
C ASN A 144 3.86 -0.92 -4.63
N TRP A 145 4.32 -2.08 -4.16
CA TRP A 145 4.14 -2.49 -2.78
C TRP A 145 4.72 -1.50 -1.77
N ARG A 146 5.88 -0.87 -2.02
CA ARG A 146 6.49 0.08 -1.07
C ARG A 146 5.61 1.32 -0.86
N LEU A 147 4.92 1.78 -1.90
CA LEU A 147 3.96 2.88 -1.79
C LEU A 147 2.71 2.45 -1.01
N ILE A 148 2.15 1.28 -1.38
CA ILE A 148 0.96 0.71 -0.75
C ILE A 148 1.20 0.42 0.73
N GLU A 149 2.29 -0.25 1.08
CA GLU A 149 2.57 -0.71 2.45
C GLU A 149 2.71 0.46 3.42
N ARG A 150 3.19 1.60 2.93
CA ARG A 150 3.42 2.81 3.73
C ARG A 150 2.13 3.57 3.96
N PHE A 151 1.34 3.79 2.90
CA PHE A 151 0.32 4.84 2.94
C PHE A 151 -1.10 4.37 2.69
N ALA A 152 -1.30 3.18 2.11
CA ALA A 152 -2.65 2.76 1.75
C ALA A 152 -3.52 2.56 3.00
N CYS A 153 -4.78 2.98 2.92
CA CYS A 153 -5.72 2.90 4.03
C CYS A 153 -7.14 2.67 3.56
N TRP A 154 -7.96 2.14 4.46
CA TRP A 154 -9.39 1.97 4.21
C TRP A 154 -10.10 3.29 4.43
N LEU A 155 -10.91 3.67 3.46
CA LEU A 155 -11.80 4.82 3.55
C LEU A 155 -13.22 4.36 3.21
N THR A 156 -14.18 4.72 4.06
CA THR A 156 -15.59 4.35 3.88
C THR A 156 -16.10 4.80 2.52
N GLY A 157 -16.74 3.89 1.77
CA GLY A 157 -17.22 4.14 0.41
C GLY A 157 -16.14 3.99 -0.69
N TRP A 158 -14.86 4.10 -0.35
CA TRP A 158 -13.76 4.06 -1.32
C TRP A 158 -12.92 2.77 -1.28
N ASP A 159 -13.12 1.91 -0.26
CA ASP A 159 -12.29 0.72 -0.05
C ASP A 159 -10.82 1.09 0.27
N LEU A 160 -9.85 0.23 -0.04
CA LEU A 160 -8.43 0.49 0.14
C LEU A 160 -7.94 1.54 -0.85
N CYS A 161 -7.35 2.62 -0.33
CA CYS A 161 -7.02 3.82 -1.10
C CYS A 161 -5.60 4.34 -0.86
N LEU A 162 -5.07 5.03 -1.86
CA LEU A 162 -3.96 5.99 -1.75
C LEU A 162 -4.48 7.39 -2.10
N LEU A 163 -4.09 8.38 -1.29
CA LEU A 163 -4.60 9.74 -1.38
C LEU A 163 -3.48 10.68 -1.83
N PHE A 164 -3.72 11.44 -2.90
CA PHE A 164 -2.73 12.35 -3.48
C PHE A 164 -3.29 13.76 -3.59
N TRP A 165 -2.65 14.72 -2.95
CA TRP A 165 -3.03 16.12 -3.07
C TRP A 165 -2.32 16.77 -4.26
N GLU A 166 -3.10 17.19 -5.26
CA GLU A 166 -2.62 17.86 -6.46
C GLU A 166 -2.60 19.38 -6.22
N VAL A 167 -1.46 19.88 -5.72
CA VAL A 167 -1.29 21.28 -5.31
C VAL A 167 -1.62 22.27 -6.42
N ASP A 168 -1.21 21.98 -7.66
CA ASP A 168 -1.41 22.90 -8.80
C ASP A 168 -2.88 22.97 -9.24
N GLN A 169 -3.64 21.89 -9.03
CA GLN A 169 -5.06 21.78 -9.40
C GLN A 169 -6.00 21.98 -8.20
N ASN A 170 -5.45 22.14 -6.99
CA ASN A 170 -6.19 22.32 -5.73
C ASN A 170 -7.29 21.26 -5.52
N ARG A 171 -6.95 19.99 -5.75
CA ARG A 171 -7.90 18.86 -5.67
C ARG A 171 -7.23 17.61 -5.13
N LEU A 172 -8.04 16.70 -4.60
CA LEU A 172 -7.60 15.40 -4.11
C LEU A 172 -7.83 14.36 -5.20
N ARG A 173 -6.75 13.68 -5.61
CA ARG A 173 -6.82 12.45 -6.40
C ARG A 173 -6.88 11.25 -5.46
N VAL A 174 -7.96 10.47 -5.57
CA VAL A 174 -8.16 9.24 -4.81
C VAL A 174 -7.89 8.06 -5.73
N ALA A 175 -6.83 7.30 -5.46
CA ALA A 175 -6.60 6.00 -6.09
C ALA A 175 -7.25 4.94 -5.21
N HIS A 176 -8.47 4.53 -5.56
CA HIS A 176 -9.37 3.73 -4.72
C HIS A 176 -9.61 2.32 -5.29
N HIS A 177 -10.29 1.46 -4.53
CA HIS A 177 -10.43 0.04 -4.85
C HIS A 177 -9.08 -0.60 -5.23
N LEU A 178 -8.03 -0.34 -4.42
CA LEU A 178 -6.71 -0.92 -4.64
C LEU A 178 -6.80 -2.44 -4.57
N ARG A 179 -6.43 -3.09 -5.68
CA ARG A 179 -6.47 -4.54 -5.85
C ARG A 179 -5.20 -5.02 -6.52
N GLN A 180 -5.01 -6.33 -6.48
CA GLN A 180 -3.99 -7.03 -7.23
C GLN A 180 -4.61 -8.08 -8.13
N THR A 181 -4.18 -8.09 -9.39
CA THR A 181 -4.57 -9.12 -10.35
C THR A 181 -3.98 -10.47 -9.93
N ALA A 182 -4.57 -11.55 -10.42
CA ALA A 182 -4.07 -12.89 -10.14
C ALA A 182 -2.60 -13.10 -10.60
N THR A 183 -2.15 -12.31 -11.58
CA THR A 183 -0.78 -12.31 -12.12
C THR A 183 0.18 -11.34 -11.42
N GLY A 184 -0.28 -10.60 -10.40
CA GLY A 184 0.57 -9.78 -9.53
C GLY A 184 0.58 -8.28 -9.82
N ALA A 185 -0.10 -7.81 -10.86
CA ALA A 185 -0.17 -6.38 -11.15
C ALA A 185 -1.08 -5.65 -10.15
N TYR A 186 -0.63 -4.51 -9.64
CA TYR A 186 -1.46 -3.64 -8.81
C TYR A 186 -2.32 -2.74 -9.71
N ILE A 187 -3.60 -2.62 -9.36
CA ILE A 187 -4.58 -1.83 -10.08
C ILE A 187 -5.41 -1.01 -9.10
N ASN A 188 -6.00 0.06 -9.61
CA ASN A 188 -6.90 0.93 -8.86
C ASN A 188 -7.85 1.64 -9.82
N GLU A 189 -8.97 2.09 -9.27
CA GLU A 189 -9.78 3.14 -9.85
C GLU A 189 -9.25 4.51 -9.44
N THR A 190 -9.53 5.54 -10.22
CA THR A 190 -9.10 6.91 -9.92
C THR A 190 -10.28 7.85 -9.99
N ALA A 191 -10.47 8.64 -8.93
CA ALA A 191 -11.38 9.76 -8.90
C ALA A 191 -10.62 11.03 -8.50
N TRP A 192 -11.17 12.17 -8.90
CA TRP A 192 -10.72 13.48 -8.44
C TRP A 192 -11.88 14.13 -7.71
N VAL A 193 -11.62 14.57 -6.49
CA VAL A 193 -12.59 15.29 -5.65
C VAL A 193 -12.06 16.68 -5.34
N THR A 194 -12.95 17.66 -5.41
CA THR A 194 -12.68 19.09 -5.23
C THR A 194 -13.27 19.63 -3.95
N THR A 195 -14.22 18.92 -3.35
CA THR A 195 -14.84 19.29 -2.08
C THR A 195 -14.79 18.15 -1.07
N LEU A 196 -14.91 18.49 0.21
CA LEU A 196 -14.98 17.50 1.28
C LEU A 196 -16.27 16.68 1.21
N SER A 197 -17.38 17.30 0.78
CA SER A 197 -18.65 16.61 0.57
C SER A 197 -18.54 15.50 -0.47
N GLU A 198 -17.82 15.72 -1.57
CA GLU A 198 -17.55 14.68 -2.59
C GLU A 198 -16.72 13.53 -2.00
N LEU A 199 -15.70 13.85 -1.20
CA LEU A 199 -14.89 12.83 -0.52
C LEU A 199 -15.74 11.98 0.44
N VAL A 200 -16.66 12.60 1.19
CA VAL A 200 -17.56 11.89 2.10
C VAL A 200 -18.60 11.06 1.34
N ALA A 201 -19.11 11.56 0.22
CA ALA A 201 -20.12 10.88 -0.60
C ALA A 201 -19.60 9.55 -1.19
N GLY A 202 -18.29 9.46 -1.44
CA GLY A 202 -17.71 8.27 -2.08
C GLY A 202 -17.64 8.38 -3.60
N PRO A 203 -17.01 7.40 -4.26
CA PRO A 203 -16.99 7.35 -5.72
C PRO A 203 -18.38 7.00 -6.24
N THR A 204 -18.72 7.55 -7.40
CA THR A 204 -19.81 6.97 -8.21
C THR A 204 -19.47 5.51 -8.51
N PRO A 205 -20.40 4.56 -8.31
CA PRO A 205 -20.15 3.16 -8.60
C PRO A 205 -19.65 2.98 -10.04
N CYS A 206 -18.44 2.47 -10.20
CA CYS A 206 -17.86 2.12 -11.49
C CYS A 206 -17.47 0.66 -11.46
N THR A 207 -17.78 -0.09 -12.52
CA THR A 207 -17.34 -1.48 -12.64
C THR A 207 -16.07 -1.51 -13.46
N THR A 208 -14.90 -1.53 -12.81
CA THR A 208 -13.66 -1.78 -13.54
C THR A 208 -13.63 -3.21 -14.07
N VAL A 209 -13.77 -3.36 -15.38
CA VAL A 209 -13.55 -4.65 -16.06
C VAL A 209 -12.06 -4.87 -16.20
N VAL A 210 -11.49 -5.69 -15.32
CA VAL A 210 -10.08 -6.09 -15.42
C VAL A 210 -9.95 -7.28 -16.35
N ARG A 211 -9.29 -7.08 -17.49
CA ARG A 211 -8.91 -8.19 -18.38
C ARG A 211 -7.61 -8.82 -17.87
N ASN A 212 -7.72 -10.01 -17.29
CA ASN A 212 -6.54 -10.83 -17.00
C ASN A 212 -6.02 -11.45 -18.30
N PRO A 213 -4.69 -11.61 -18.46
CA PRO A 213 -4.15 -12.33 -19.60
C PRO A 213 -4.70 -13.75 -19.61
N GLY A 214 -5.00 -14.26 -20.81
CA GLY A 214 -5.40 -15.65 -20.98
C GLY A 214 -4.29 -16.59 -20.53
N GLN A 215 -4.63 -17.85 -20.26
CA GLN A 215 -3.69 -18.87 -19.79
C GLN A 215 -2.42 -18.97 -20.66
N LYS A 216 -2.59 -19.08 -21.99
CA LYS A 216 -1.49 -19.13 -22.96
C LYS A 216 -0.58 -17.89 -22.86
N GLN A 217 -1.16 -16.71 -22.70
CA GLN A 217 -0.42 -15.44 -22.58
C GLN A 217 0.38 -15.40 -21.27
N TYR A 218 -0.21 -15.84 -20.15
CA TYR A 218 0.50 -15.84 -18.87
C TYR A 218 1.65 -16.85 -18.83
N ARG A 219 1.44 -18.07 -19.35
CA ARG A 219 2.53 -19.06 -19.49
C ARG A 219 3.65 -18.57 -20.40
N SER A 220 3.29 -17.94 -21.53
CA SER A 220 4.26 -17.33 -22.45
C SER A 220 5.08 -16.25 -21.77
N TYR A 221 4.44 -15.39 -20.98
CA TYR A 221 5.11 -14.40 -20.14
C TYR A 221 6.09 -15.04 -19.16
N LEU A 222 5.68 -16.05 -18.40
CA LEU A 222 6.55 -16.76 -17.45
C LEU A 222 7.76 -17.39 -18.17
N ASN A 223 7.55 -18.05 -19.31
CA ASN A 223 8.62 -18.62 -20.13
C ASN A 223 9.63 -17.54 -20.59
N GLN A 224 9.12 -16.38 -21.04
CA GLN A 224 9.97 -15.27 -21.45
C GLN A 224 10.80 -14.70 -20.27
N VAL A 225 10.18 -14.55 -19.09
CA VAL A 225 10.83 -14.06 -17.87
C VAL A 225 11.93 -15.02 -17.39
N LEU A 226 11.69 -16.34 -17.49
CA LEU A 226 12.69 -17.36 -17.18
C LEU A 226 13.88 -17.32 -18.14
N ARG A 227 13.62 -17.24 -19.46
CA ARG A 227 14.69 -17.16 -20.48
C ARG A 227 15.58 -15.94 -20.31
N ARG A 228 15.03 -14.85 -19.80
CA ARG A 228 15.77 -13.61 -19.47
C ARG A 228 16.54 -13.70 -18.15
N ALA A 229 16.51 -14.85 -17.46
CA ALA A 229 17.12 -15.05 -16.14
C ALA A 229 16.71 -13.99 -15.12
N THR A 230 15.45 -13.57 -15.14
CA THR A 230 14.96 -12.49 -14.28
C THR A 230 15.11 -12.89 -12.80
N PRO A 231 15.81 -12.10 -11.96
CA PRO A 231 16.14 -12.49 -10.58
C PRO A 231 14.91 -12.79 -9.70
N THR A 232 13.75 -12.19 -9.98
CA THR A 232 12.56 -12.33 -9.13
C THR A 232 11.85 -13.68 -9.28
N LEU A 233 11.91 -14.30 -10.46
CA LEU A 233 11.24 -15.59 -10.73
C LEU A 233 12.16 -16.79 -10.43
N ARG A 234 13.47 -16.56 -10.39
CA ARG A 234 14.47 -17.62 -10.18
C ARG A 234 14.26 -18.41 -8.88
N PRO A 235 14.06 -17.80 -7.69
CA PRO A 235 13.80 -18.56 -6.46
C PRO A 235 12.55 -19.43 -6.53
N ILE A 236 11.52 -18.97 -7.25
CA ILE A 236 10.29 -19.75 -7.45
C ILE A 236 10.59 -20.96 -8.34
N GLN A 237 11.29 -20.76 -9.45
CA GLN A 237 11.66 -21.87 -10.34
C GLN A 237 12.58 -22.88 -9.65
N GLU A 238 13.53 -22.43 -8.83
CA GLU A 238 14.41 -23.31 -8.04
C GLU A 238 13.59 -24.14 -7.03
N ALA A 239 12.64 -23.53 -6.34
CA ALA A 239 11.76 -24.24 -5.41
C ALA A 239 10.88 -25.29 -6.09
N LEU A 240 10.39 -25.02 -7.31
CA LEU A 240 9.60 -25.97 -8.09
C LEU A 240 10.46 -27.09 -8.69
N TYR A 241 11.70 -26.80 -9.06
CA TYR A 241 12.61 -27.81 -9.60
C TYR A 241 12.92 -28.90 -8.57
N LEU A 242 13.02 -28.53 -7.29
CA LEU A 242 13.22 -29.48 -6.18
C LEU A 242 12.04 -30.46 -6.01
N THR A 243 10.84 -30.10 -6.49
CA THR A 243 9.67 -30.98 -6.53
C THR A 243 9.44 -31.58 -7.93
N GLY A 244 10.44 -31.54 -8.81
CA GLY A 244 10.34 -32.10 -10.17
C GLY A 244 9.46 -31.30 -11.15
N HIS A 245 9.18 -30.02 -10.87
CA HIS A 245 8.25 -29.20 -11.66
C HIS A 245 8.88 -27.96 -12.29
N GLN A 246 8.27 -27.47 -13.37
CA GLN A 246 8.59 -26.19 -14.01
C GLN A 246 7.44 -25.19 -13.84
N VAL A 247 7.77 -23.91 -13.65
CA VAL A 247 6.78 -22.85 -13.42
C VAL A 247 5.85 -22.62 -14.61
N THR A 248 6.23 -23.06 -15.81
CA THR A 248 5.41 -22.99 -17.03
C THR A 248 4.59 -24.24 -17.29
N GLY A 249 4.81 -25.31 -16.52
CA GLY A 249 4.14 -26.61 -16.64
C GLY A 249 3.01 -26.83 -15.64
N PHE A 250 2.62 -25.80 -14.88
CA PHE A 250 1.58 -25.91 -13.84
C PHE A 250 0.23 -26.40 -14.38
N PRO A 251 -0.67 -26.99 -13.57
CA PRO A 251 -2.01 -27.38 -13.99
C PRO A 251 -2.96 -26.20 -14.21
N ASP A 252 -3.83 -26.29 -15.22
CA ASP A 252 -4.76 -25.21 -15.60
C ASP A 252 -5.77 -24.84 -14.50
N CYS A 253 -6.16 -25.81 -13.66
CA CYS A 253 -7.05 -25.55 -12.54
C CYS A 253 -6.46 -24.58 -11.49
N LEU A 254 -5.14 -24.37 -11.48
CA LEU A 254 -4.49 -23.38 -10.62
C LEU A 254 -4.58 -21.94 -11.18
N MET A 255 -5.04 -21.76 -12.42
CA MET A 255 -5.39 -20.44 -12.95
C MET A 255 -6.58 -19.85 -12.19
N THR A 256 -6.61 -18.52 -12.13
CA THR A 256 -7.74 -17.76 -11.60
C THR A 256 -7.70 -16.35 -12.15
N THR A 257 -8.86 -15.71 -12.22
CA THR A 257 -9.03 -14.30 -12.57
C THR A 257 -9.39 -13.45 -11.34
N THR A 258 -9.38 -14.06 -10.15
CA THR A 258 -9.75 -13.41 -8.89
C THR A 258 -8.89 -12.18 -8.63
N LEU A 259 -9.53 -11.04 -8.40
CA LEU A 259 -8.88 -9.85 -7.87
C LEU A 259 -8.75 -10.00 -6.36
N THR A 260 -7.58 -9.69 -5.84
CA THR A 260 -7.24 -9.86 -4.41
C THR A 260 -6.86 -8.54 -3.77
N ALA A 261 -6.81 -8.53 -2.43
CA ALA A 261 -6.05 -7.51 -1.72
C ALA A 261 -4.59 -7.52 -2.21
N PRO A 262 -3.86 -6.40 -2.19
CA PRO A 262 -2.53 -6.28 -2.79
C PRO A 262 -1.41 -6.92 -1.96
N ILE A 263 -1.54 -8.20 -1.63
CA ILE A 263 -0.71 -8.92 -0.65
C ILE A 263 0.08 -10.09 -1.22
N PHE A 264 -0.17 -10.50 -2.47
CA PHE A 264 0.39 -11.71 -3.08
C PHE A 264 1.66 -11.47 -3.90
N GLY A 265 2.30 -10.29 -3.80
CA GLY A 265 3.63 -10.05 -4.37
C GLY A 265 3.68 -10.22 -5.89
N GLN A 266 4.29 -11.30 -6.38
CA GLN A 266 4.37 -11.64 -7.80
C GLN A 266 3.07 -12.24 -8.37
N GLY A 267 2.05 -12.47 -7.54
CA GLY A 267 0.70 -12.85 -7.98
C GLY A 267 0.15 -14.08 -7.27
N LEU A 268 -1.19 -14.11 -7.16
CA LEU A 268 -1.92 -15.21 -6.56
C LEU A 268 -1.65 -16.54 -7.28
N ILE A 269 -1.52 -16.55 -8.61
CA ILE A 269 -1.29 -17.79 -9.37
C ILE A 269 0.04 -18.43 -8.97
N LEU A 270 1.13 -17.65 -8.90
CA LEU A 270 2.43 -18.19 -8.46
C LEU A 270 2.37 -18.71 -7.04
N TRP A 271 1.64 -18.03 -6.15
CA TRP A 271 1.43 -18.52 -4.79
C TRP A 271 0.69 -19.87 -4.76
N ARG A 272 -0.37 -20.02 -5.56
CA ARG A 272 -1.11 -21.29 -5.69
C ARG A 272 -0.23 -22.40 -6.24
N ILE A 273 0.59 -22.12 -7.26
CA ILE A 273 1.55 -23.06 -7.86
C ILE A 273 2.51 -23.58 -6.79
N VAL A 274 3.23 -22.69 -6.11
CA VAL A 274 4.22 -23.06 -5.08
C VAL A 274 3.57 -23.80 -3.92
N LEU A 275 2.44 -23.31 -3.41
CA LEU A 275 1.79 -23.95 -2.28
C LEU A 275 1.28 -25.34 -2.65
N THR A 276 0.73 -25.51 -3.84
CA THR A 276 0.21 -26.82 -4.28
C THR A 276 1.32 -27.86 -4.36
N THR A 277 2.47 -27.53 -4.95
CA THR A 277 3.58 -28.50 -5.03
C THR A 277 4.06 -28.91 -3.65
N TRP A 278 4.16 -27.98 -2.70
CA TRP A 278 4.59 -28.33 -1.34
C TRP A 278 3.54 -29.09 -0.53
N ILE A 279 2.25 -28.87 -0.80
CA ILE A 279 1.16 -29.66 -0.23
C ILE A 279 1.24 -31.10 -0.75
N GLU A 280 1.46 -31.28 -2.04
CA GLU A 280 1.53 -32.58 -2.71
C GLU A 280 2.70 -33.45 -2.20
N GLU A 281 3.77 -32.84 -1.68
CA GLU A 281 4.88 -33.54 -1.03
C GLU A 281 4.56 -34.05 0.40
N GLN A 282 3.41 -33.68 0.97
CA GLN A 282 3.00 -34.14 2.30
C GLN A 282 2.20 -35.44 2.18
N ALA A 283 2.39 -36.39 3.10
CA ALA A 283 1.46 -37.52 3.24
C ALA A 283 0.21 -37.11 4.04
N ASP A 284 0.44 -36.49 5.20
CA ASP A 284 -0.57 -35.92 6.08
C ASP A 284 -0.19 -34.47 6.39
N MET A 285 -1.11 -33.54 6.16
CA MET A 285 -0.90 -32.12 6.35
C MET A 285 -1.80 -31.60 7.47
N THR A 286 -1.18 -31.22 8.60
CA THR A 286 -1.89 -30.60 9.72
C THR A 286 -2.25 -29.14 9.41
N PHE A 287 -3.14 -28.55 10.22
CA PHE A 287 -3.40 -27.11 10.16
C PHE A 287 -2.15 -26.25 10.36
N LEU A 288 -1.22 -26.69 11.21
CA LEU A 288 0.04 -25.98 11.48
C LEU A 288 0.96 -26.05 10.25
N THR A 289 1.15 -27.25 9.70
CA THR A 289 1.94 -27.48 8.49
C THR A 289 1.42 -26.62 7.32
N LEU A 290 0.10 -26.59 7.13
CA LEU A 290 -0.53 -25.75 6.11
C LEU A 290 -0.22 -24.26 6.33
N ALA A 291 -0.33 -23.77 7.57
CA ALA A 291 -0.06 -22.37 7.89
C ALA A 291 1.40 -22.00 7.58
N GLU A 292 2.35 -22.86 7.95
CA GLU A 292 3.78 -22.67 7.67
C GLU A 292 4.09 -22.68 6.18
N LEU A 293 3.61 -23.69 5.44
CA LEU A 293 3.80 -23.80 3.99
C LEU A 293 3.18 -22.60 3.26
N SER A 294 1.97 -22.20 3.64
CA SER A 294 1.28 -21.07 3.02
C SER A 294 2.02 -19.76 3.22
N GLN A 295 2.55 -19.53 4.44
CA GLN A 295 3.33 -18.33 4.75
C GLN A 295 4.68 -18.34 4.03
N ARG A 296 5.38 -19.48 3.98
CA ARG A 296 6.62 -19.64 3.22
C ARG A 296 6.41 -19.40 1.73
N ALA A 297 5.32 -19.92 1.16
CA ALA A 297 4.98 -19.74 -0.24
C ALA A 297 4.68 -18.27 -0.53
N LEU A 298 3.96 -17.59 0.38
CA LEU A 298 3.68 -16.17 0.27
C LEU A 298 4.97 -15.34 0.26
N LEU A 299 5.90 -15.62 1.18
CA LEU A 299 7.21 -14.96 1.21
C LEU A 299 8.03 -15.21 -0.05
N LEU A 300 8.01 -16.44 -0.58
CA LEU A 300 8.74 -16.80 -1.79
C LEU A 300 8.26 -16.00 -3.01
N VAL A 301 6.95 -15.73 -3.11
CA VAL A 301 6.40 -14.86 -4.16
C VAL A 301 6.50 -13.38 -3.83
N ASN A 302 7.27 -12.97 -2.82
CA ASN A 302 7.40 -11.60 -2.32
C ASN A 302 6.07 -10.98 -1.82
N GLY A 303 5.13 -11.81 -1.35
CA GLY A 303 3.88 -11.38 -0.74
C GLY A 303 4.05 -11.02 0.74
N ARG A 304 3.13 -10.19 1.25
CA ARG A 304 3.08 -9.74 2.65
C ARG A 304 1.64 -9.52 3.09
N THR A 305 1.26 -10.02 4.26
CA THR A 305 -0.11 -9.90 4.79
C THR A 305 -0.34 -8.62 5.59
N THR A 306 0.69 -7.84 5.90
CA THR A 306 0.57 -6.66 6.77
C THR A 306 1.23 -5.44 6.16
N ALA A 307 0.54 -4.31 6.22
CA ALA A 307 1.05 -2.97 5.92
C ALA A 307 1.00 -2.10 7.19
N VAL A 308 1.43 -0.84 7.08
CA VAL A 308 1.39 0.09 8.22
C VAL A 308 -0.04 0.35 8.70
N ARG A 309 -1.00 0.44 7.77
CA ARG A 309 -2.38 0.88 8.05
C ARG A 309 -3.47 -0.11 7.63
N PHE A 310 -3.10 -1.28 7.12
CA PHE A 310 -4.07 -2.33 6.82
C PHE A 310 -3.50 -3.73 7.06
N ASP A 311 -4.42 -4.66 7.34
CA ASP A 311 -4.15 -6.08 7.57
C ASP A 311 -4.91 -6.92 6.52
N GLY A 312 -4.17 -7.71 5.75
CA GLY A 312 -4.68 -8.61 4.73
C GLY A 312 -4.77 -10.09 5.15
N ARG A 313 -4.57 -10.42 6.44
CA ARG A 313 -4.61 -11.82 6.92
C ARG A 313 -5.96 -12.50 6.66
N SER A 314 -7.06 -11.77 6.72
CA SER A 314 -8.40 -12.31 6.40
C SER A 314 -8.50 -12.69 4.92
N ALA A 315 -8.11 -11.79 4.02
CA ALA A 315 -8.06 -12.05 2.58
C ALA A 315 -7.12 -13.21 2.23
N PHE A 316 -5.96 -13.28 2.89
CA PHE A 316 -5.02 -14.39 2.73
C PHE A 316 -5.65 -15.75 3.10
N ARG A 317 -6.31 -15.83 4.26
CA ARG A 317 -7.03 -17.05 4.68
C ARG A 317 -8.18 -17.42 3.74
N GLN A 318 -8.83 -16.43 3.14
CA GLN A 318 -9.89 -16.67 2.17
C GLN A 318 -9.35 -17.37 0.91
N GLU A 319 -8.25 -16.88 0.34
CA GLU A 319 -7.64 -17.51 -0.83
C GLU A 319 -7.04 -18.90 -0.52
N GLN A 320 -6.52 -19.09 0.70
CA GLN A 320 -6.12 -20.41 1.19
C GLN A 320 -7.28 -21.40 1.20
N ARG A 321 -8.43 -21.02 1.76
CA ARG A 321 -9.63 -21.89 1.76
C ARG A 321 -10.11 -22.22 0.34
N LYS A 322 -10.08 -21.24 -0.56
CA LYS A 322 -10.45 -21.45 -1.98
C LYS A 322 -9.53 -22.47 -2.65
N LEU A 323 -8.21 -22.37 -2.44
CA LEU A 323 -7.26 -23.35 -2.99
C LEU A 323 -7.50 -24.76 -2.41
N LEU A 324 -7.67 -24.90 -1.10
CA LEU A 324 -7.92 -26.20 -0.47
C LEU A 324 -9.23 -26.83 -0.94
N THR A 325 -10.26 -26.00 -1.15
CA THR A 325 -11.54 -26.45 -1.70
C THR A 325 -11.34 -27.01 -3.11
N LEU A 326 -10.57 -26.30 -3.95
CA LEU A 326 -10.24 -26.79 -5.30
C LEU A 326 -9.48 -28.12 -5.26
N LEU A 327 -8.45 -28.24 -4.41
CA LEU A 327 -7.66 -29.47 -4.31
C LEU A 327 -8.48 -30.63 -3.76
N THR A 328 -9.42 -30.37 -2.86
CA THR A 328 -10.37 -31.37 -2.35
C THR A 328 -11.31 -31.84 -3.46
N GLN A 329 -11.86 -30.91 -4.25
CA GLN A 329 -12.72 -31.23 -5.39
C GLN A 329 -11.98 -31.99 -6.50
N ALA A 330 -10.69 -31.73 -6.67
CA ALA A 330 -9.82 -32.47 -7.59
C ALA A 330 -9.40 -33.86 -7.07
N GLY A 331 -9.83 -34.25 -5.86
CA GLY A 331 -9.50 -35.54 -5.25
C GLY A 331 -8.08 -35.64 -4.69
N ILE A 332 -7.33 -34.54 -4.67
CA ILE A 332 -5.95 -34.46 -4.17
C ILE A 332 -5.91 -34.50 -2.65
N LEU A 333 -6.87 -33.82 -2.00
CA LEU A 333 -6.97 -33.73 -0.54
C LEU A 333 -8.26 -34.39 -0.04
N ARG A 334 -8.19 -35.04 1.12
CA ARG A 334 -9.39 -35.34 1.92
C ARG A 334 -9.26 -34.74 3.32
N PRO A 335 -10.28 -34.01 3.81
CA PRO A 335 -10.28 -33.47 5.16
C PRO A 335 -10.18 -34.56 6.23
N THR A 336 -9.50 -34.26 7.32
CA THR A 336 -9.46 -35.06 8.56
C THR A 336 -9.78 -34.14 9.75
N THR A 337 -9.85 -34.69 10.97
CA THR A 337 -10.09 -33.89 12.18
C THR A 337 -8.93 -32.94 12.52
N GLN A 338 -7.72 -33.23 12.04
CA GLN A 338 -6.49 -32.48 12.34
C GLN A 338 -5.90 -31.73 11.13
N GLY A 339 -6.57 -31.81 9.97
CA GLY A 339 -6.11 -31.18 8.73
C GLY A 339 -6.58 -31.92 7.49
N TRP A 340 -5.64 -32.40 6.67
CA TRP A 340 -5.91 -33.10 5.43
C TRP A 340 -4.94 -34.26 5.22
N ARG A 341 -5.42 -35.30 4.56
CA ARG A 341 -4.57 -36.35 4.00
C ARG A 341 -4.48 -36.17 2.48
N VAL A 342 -3.27 -36.33 1.95
CA VAL A 342 -2.96 -36.13 0.53
C VAL A 342 -3.00 -37.49 -0.17
N TYR A 343 -3.72 -37.57 -1.29
CA TYR A 343 -4.00 -38.84 -1.99
C TYR A 343 -3.53 -38.87 -3.44
N GLY A 344 -3.00 -37.77 -3.95
CA GLY A 344 -2.55 -37.70 -5.33
C GLY A 344 -1.83 -36.40 -5.64
N HIS A 345 -1.58 -36.23 -6.93
CA HIS A 345 -0.89 -35.08 -7.48
C HIS A 345 -1.68 -34.57 -8.68
N LEU A 346 -1.72 -33.26 -8.88
CA LEU A 346 -2.22 -32.70 -10.12
C LEU A 346 -1.31 -33.09 -11.29
N LYS A 347 -1.87 -33.13 -12.50
CA LYS A 347 -1.10 -33.44 -13.70
C LYS A 347 -0.36 -32.21 -14.20
N TRP A 348 0.97 -32.25 -14.12
CA TRP A 348 1.86 -31.21 -14.65
C TRP A 348 2.30 -31.52 -16.07
N SER A 349 2.45 -30.49 -16.90
CA SER A 349 3.22 -30.57 -18.14
C SER A 349 4.71 -30.50 -17.82
N ARG A 350 5.55 -31.13 -18.65
CA ARG A 350 7.01 -31.14 -18.42
C ARG A 350 7.60 -29.74 -18.49
N ASP A 351 7.15 -28.96 -19.47
CA ASP A 351 7.56 -27.59 -19.69
C ASP A 351 6.52 -26.84 -20.54
N TYR A 352 6.90 -25.66 -21.04
CA TYR A 352 6.04 -24.84 -21.90
C TYR A 352 5.76 -25.48 -23.27
N ALA A 353 6.72 -26.21 -23.86
CA ALA A 353 6.55 -26.83 -25.17
C ALA A 353 5.63 -28.06 -25.07
N ASP A 354 5.84 -28.90 -24.05
CA ASP A 354 4.98 -30.03 -23.73
C ASP A 354 3.55 -29.55 -23.42
N TRP A 355 3.38 -28.42 -22.73
CA TRP A 355 2.06 -27.82 -22.54
C TRP A 355 1.42 -27.36 -23.87
N LEU A 356 2.17 -26.67 -24.73
CA LEU A 356 1.65 -26.21 -26.04
C LEU A 356 1.17 -27.37 -26.93
N GLU A 357 1.92 -28.46 -27.00
CA GLU A 357 1.52 -29.64 -27.79
C GLU A 357 0.24 -30.29 -27.25
N ASN A 358 0.05 -30.29 -25.94
CA ASN A 358 -1.17 -30.82 -25.31
C ASN A 358 -2.37 -29.88 -25.51
N ASP A 359 -2.16 -28.56 -25.45
CA ASP A 359 -3.18 -27.53 -25.69
C ASP A 359 -3.71 -27.61 -27.13
N GLU A 360 -2.81 -27.76 -28.12
CA GLU A 360 -3.18 -27.90 -29.54
C GLU A 360 -3.96 -29.20 -29.83
N LYS A 361 -3.66 -30.30 -29.13
CA LYS A 361 -4.38 -31.57 -29.27
C LYS A 361 -5.78 -31.55 -28.64
N ASN A 362 -5.98 -30.77 -27.59
CA ASN A 362 -7.26 -30.66 -26.89
C ASN A 362 -8.16 -29.53 -27.43
N GLY A 363 -7.64 -28.69 -28.33
CA GLY A 363 -8.34 -27.56 -28.95
C GLY A 363 -8.97 -27.84 -30.33
N CYS A 364 -8.97 -29.09 -30.79
CA CYS A 364 -9.66 -29.55 -32.00
C CYS A 364 -10.98 -30.24 -31.68
#